data_AF-A0A7S2NYK0-F1
#
_entry.id   AF-A0A7S2NYK0-F1
#
_cell.length_a   1.000
_cell.length_b   1.000
_cell.length_c   1.000
_cell.angle_alpha   90.00
_cell.angle_beta   90.00
_cell.angle_gamma   90.00
#
_symmetry.space_group_name_H-M   'P 1'
#
loop_
_entity.id
_entity.type
_entity.pdbx_description
1 polymer ?
#
loop_
_entity_poly.entity_id
_entity_poly.type
_entity_poly.pdbx_seq_one_letter_code
_entity_poly.pdbx_strand_id
1 'polypeptide(L)'
;VLFDYLRLTVDFLEQGNFMYFVIYGTALGGERERDIISWTGDLDLYVSDEGIRALLDANLPGISFKTENYWTNVGVRGCQEAGNSTQNPSKGITPWMDIYSWADIKDEAGEDEKWYQRGQGHVVIRNRNFSAPSPIAAYLSQVYGRDWATPRADRAPWR
;
A
#
# COMPACT_ATOMS: atom_id res chain seq x y z
N VAL A 1 9.35 0.62 -11.65
CA VAL A 1 9.77 0.86 -10.26
C VAL A 1 8.64 0.57 -9.28
N LEU A 2 7.62 1.44 -9.08
CA LEU A 2 6.55 1.15 -8.10
C LEU A 2 5.87 -0.21 -8.33
N PHE A 3 5.49 -0.54 -9.56
CA PHE A 3 4.93 -1.87 -9.84
C PHE A 3 5.88 -3.01 -9.51
N ASP A 4 7.18 -2.85 -9.78
CA ASP A 4 8.18 -3.87 -9.46
C ASP A 4 8.34 -4.04 -7.94
N TYR A 5 8.22 -2.94 -7.18
CA TYR A 5 8.26 -2.96 -5.71
C TYR A 5 7.06 -3.71 -5.17
N LEU A 6 5.86 -3.33 -5.64
CA LEU A 6 4.62 -4.02 -5.27
C LEU A 6 4.73 -5.52 -5.58
N ARG A 7 5.19 -5.86 -6.80
CA ARG A 7 5.35 -7.24 -7.26
C ARG A 7 6.31 -8.04 -6.36
N LEU A 8 7.51 -7.52 -6.11
CA LEU A 8 8.54 -8.20 -5.31
C LEU A 8 8.13 -8.38 -3.86
N THR A 9 7.57 -7.34 -3.23
CA THR A 9 7.08 -7.41 -1.85
C THR A 9 5.95 -8.41 -1.72
N VAL A 10 4.98 -8.37 -2.63
CA VAL A 10 3.84 -9.30 -2.59
C VAL A 10 4.27 -10.73 -2.88
N ASP A 11 5.18 -10.97 -3.84
CA ASP A 11 5.73 -12.30 -4.10
C ASP A 11 6.36 -12.90 -2.83
N PHE A 12 7.10 -12.08 -2.07
CA PHE A 12 7.68 -12.50 -0.79
C PHE A 12 6.61 -12.84 0.26
N LEU A 13 5.59 -11.98 0.39
CA LEU A 13 4.50 -12.18 1.35
C LEU A 13 3.68 -13.44 1.03
N GLU A 14 3.36 -13.66 -0.25
CA GLU A 14 2.63 -14.84 -0.74
C GLU A 14 3.45 -16.13 -0.52
N GLN A 15 4.75 -16.12 -0.83
CA GLN A 15 5.64 -17.26 -0.58
C GLN A 15 5.76 -17.61 0.91
N GLY A 16 5.79 -16.61 1.78
CA GLY A 16 5.80 -16.77 3.23
C GLY A 16 4.43 -17.07 3.84
N ASN A 17 3.37 -17.14 3.03
CA ASN A 17 1.99 -17.29 3.47
C ASN A 17 1.54 -16.20 4.47
N PHE A 18 2.12 -15.00 4.38
CA PHE A 18 1.78 -13.85 5.19
C PHE A 18 0.53 -13.15 4.66
N MET A 19 -0.35 -12.68 5.55
CA MET A 19 -1.55 -11.97 5.11
C MET A 19 -1.18 -10.54 4.72
N TYR A 20 -1.71 -10.10 3.59
CA TYR A 20 -1.55 -8.74 3.10
C TYR A 20 -2.78 -8.31 2.31
N PHE A 21 -2.99 -7.01 2.21
CA PHE A 21 -3.96 -6.40 1.31
C PHE A 21 -3.37 -5.12 0.73
N VAL A 22 -3.54 -4.87 -0.57
CA VAL A 22 -3.34 -3.52 -1.10
C VAL A 22 -4.47 -2.65 -0.59
N ILE A 23 -4.13 -1.48 -0.08
CA ILE A 23 -5.07 -0.55 0.57
C ILE A 23 -4.91 0.86 -0.03
N TYR A 24 -5.71 1.81 0.44
CA TYR A 24 -5.65 3.23 0.09
C TYR A 24 -5.47 3.50 -1.41
N GLY A 25 -4.45 4.30 -1.78
CA GLY A 25 -4.26 4.80 -3.15
C GLY A 25 -3.90 3.67 -4.11
N THR A 26 -3.23 2.65 -3.59
CA THR A 26 -2.87 1.45 -4.35
C THR A 26 -4.10 0.63 -4.72
N ALA A 27 -4.99 0.39 -3.76
CA ALA A 27 -6.27 -0.29 -4.00
C ALA A 27 -7.18 0.53 -4.94
N LEU A 28 -7.24 1.84 -4.74
CA LEU A 28 -7.99 2.76 -5.60
C LEU A 28 -7.51 2.71 -7.06
N GLY A 29 -6.20 2.72 -7.27
CA GLY A 29 -5.61 2.57 -8.61
C GLY A 29 -5.99 1.23 -9.25
N GLY A 30 -5.83 0.14 -8.52
CA GLY A 30 -6.18 -1.20 -9.00
C GLY A 30 -7.66 -1.34 -9.39
N GLU A 31 -8.56 -0.75 -8.60
CA GLU A 31 -10.00 -0.79 -8.88
C GLU A 31 -10.39 0.16 -10.04
N ARG A 32 -9.90 1.41 -10.02
CA ARG A 32 -10.33 2.46 -10.95
C ARG A 32 -9.61 2.42 -12.28
N GLU A 33 -8.29 2.24 -12.25
CA GLU A 33 -7.40 2.43 -13.41
C GLU A 33 -6.81 1.10 -13.90
N ARG A 34 -6.98 0.02 -13.13
CA ARG A 34 -6.30 -1.26 -13.33
C ARG A 34 -4.77 -1.14 -13.38
N ASP A 35 -4.25 -0.09 -12.73
CA ASP A 35 -2.83 0.25 -12.64
C ASP A 35 -2.58 1.07 -11.36
N ILE A 36 -1.32 1.35 -11.06
CA ILE A 36 -0.94 2.33 -10.04
C ILE A 36 -1.28 3.72 -10.57
N ILE A 37 -1.88 4.55 -9.71
CA ILE A 37 -2.24 5.93 -10.05
C ILE A 37 -0.98 6.68 -10.53
N SER A 38 -1.03 7.19 -11.76
CA SER A 38 0.18 7.66 -12.47
C SER A 38 0.94 8.82 -11.82
N TRP A 39 0.30 9.58 -10.93
CA TRP A 39 0.90 10.70 -10.21
C TRP A 39 1.26 10.39 -8.75
N THR A 40 1.08 9.14 -8.29
CA THR A 40 1.42 8.73 -6.92
C THR A 40 2.91 8.41 -6.80
N GLY A 41 3.45 8.59 -5.59
CA GLY A 41 4.85 8.31 -5.27
C GLY A 41 5.06 7.09 -4.39
N ASP A 42 3.99 6.50 -3.95
CA ASP A 42 3.91 5.58 -2.83
C ASP A 42 3.00 4.42 -3.16
N LEU A 43 3.12 3.38 -2.34
CA LEU A 43 2.29 2.19 -2.35
C LEU A 43 1.84 1.96 -0.93
N ASP A 44 0.66 1.39 -0.76
CA ASP A 44 0.06 1.18 0.54
C ASP A 44 -0.37 -0.27 0.68
N LEU A 45 0.19 -0.95 1.67
CA LEU A 45 -0.18 -2.32 2.00
C LEU A 45 -0.50 -2.43 3.48
N TYR A 46 -1.62 -3.07 3.79
CA TYR A 46 -1.75 -3.75 5.07
C TYR A 46 -0.94 -5.05 5.03
N VAL A 47 -0.24 -5.38 6.11
CA VAL A 47 0.46 -6.65 6.30
C VAL A 47 0.27 -7.14 7.73
N SER A 48 0.09 -8.44 7.94
CA SER A 48 0.03 -9.00 9.31
C SER A 48 1.35 -8.79 10.06
N ASP A 49 1.30 -8.77 11.39
CA ASP A 49 2.48 -8.53 12.23
C ASP A 49 3.63 -9.52 11.93
N GLU A 50 3.32 -10.79 11.62
CA GLU A 50 4.33 -11.78 11.21
C GLU A 50 4.97 -11.42 9.87
N GLY A 51 4.18 -10.97 8.90
CA GLY A 51 4.68 -10.52 7.60
C GLY A 51 5.53 -9.25 7.73
N ILE A 52 5.15 -8.33 8.61
CA ILE A 52 5.94 -7.12 8.89
C ILE A 52 7.31 -7.51 9.46
N ARG A 53 7.35 -8.39 10.47
CA ARG A 53 8.63 -8.88 11.02
C ARG A 53 9.48 -9.54 9.94
N ALA A 54 8.88 -10.37 9.08
CA ALA A 54 9.58 -11.01 7.98
C ALA A 54 10.12 -10.01 6.94
N LEU A 55 9.38 -8.93 6.63
CA LEU A 55 9.83 -7.88 5.72
C LEU A 55 11.02 -7.09 6.29
N LEU A 56 11.02 -6.80 7.60
CA LEU A 56 12.14 -6.11 8.25
C LEU A 56 13.46 -6.90 8.17
N ASP A 57 13.37 -8.23 8.16
CA ASP A 57 14.53 -9.13 8.00
C ASP A 57 14.83 -9.48 6.52
N ALA A 58 13.96 -9.08 5.59
CA ALA A 58 14.07 -9.47 4.19
C ALA A 58 15.17 -8.69 3.45
N ASN A 59 15.85 -9.39 2.54
CA ASN A 59 16.78 -8.79 1.59
C ASN A 59 16.20 -8.84 0.17
N LEU A 60 15.20 -7.98 -0.08
CA LEU A 60 14.58 -7.89 -1.41
C LEU A 60 15.43 -7.03 -2.35
N PRO A 61 15.61 -7.42 -3.63
CA PRO A 61 16.43 -6.66 -4.56
C PRO A 61 15.96 -5.20 -4.71
N GLY A 62 16.79 -4.27 -4.26
CA GLY A 62 16.53 -2.83 -4.38
C GLY A 62 15.46 -2.29 -3.44
N ILE A 63 15.02 -3.06 -2.42
CA ILE A 63 14.04 -2.61 -1.43
C ILE A 63 14.57 -2.94 -0.04
N SER A 64 14.61 -1.95 0.84
CA SER A 64 14.90 -2.15 2.26
C SER A 64 13.72 -1.66 3.09
N PHE A 65 13.35 -2.44 4.10
CA PHE A 65 12.29 -2.09 5.05
C PHE A 65 12.89 -1.60 6.35
N LYS A 66 12.32 -0.53 6.91
CA LYS A 66 12.71 0.02 8.20
C LYS A 66 11.50 0.44 9.00
N THR A 67 11.62 0.35 10.31
CA THR A 67 10.68 0.99 11.22
C THR A 67 10.91 2.51 11.17
N GLU A 68 9.83 3.26 10.96
CA GLU A 68 9.78 4.69 11.12
C GLU A 68 8.89 5.02 12.32
N ASN A 69 9.44 5.76 13.27
CA ASN A 69 8.62 6.35 14.33
C ASN A 69 7.86 7.54 13.73
N TYR A 70 6.60 7.32 13.38
CA TYR A 70 5.66 8.43 13.28
C TYR A 70 5.25 8.83 14.70
N TRP A 71 4.86 10.08 14.87
CA TRP A 71 4.66 10.76 16.16
C TRP A 71 3.79 10.01 17.20
N THR A 72 3.09 8.93 16.82
CA THR A 72 2.32 8.07 17.73
C THR A 72 2.36 6.56 17.42
N ASN A 73 2.88 6.10 16.27
CA ASN A 73 2.90 4.67 15.87
C ASN A 73 4.20 4.31 15.12
N VAL A 74 4.66 3.07 15.28
CA VAL A 74 5.80 2.51 14.53
C VAL A 74 5.28 2.01 13.18
N GLY A 75 5.40 2.83 12.13
CA GLY A 75 5.11 2.40 10.77
C GLY A 75 6.31 1.66 10.16
N VAL A 76 6.08 0.83 9.15
CA VAL A 76 7.17 0.22 8.37
C VAL A 76 7.16 0.79 6.96
N ARG A 77 8.34 1.18 6.46
CA ARG A 77 8.50 1.78 5.14
C ARG A 77 9.53 1.03 4.31
N GLY A 78 9.14 0.67 3.08
CA GLY A 78 10.02 0.14 2.05
C GLY A 78 10.52 1.24 1.11
N CYS A 79 11.82 1.28 0.84
CA CYS A 79 12.44 2.29 -0.06
C CYS A 79 13.67 1.76 -0.81
N GLN A 80 14.08 2.49 -1.87
CA GLN A 80 15.22 2.13 -2.72
C GLN A 80 16.59 2.30 -2.03
N GLU A 81 16.71 3.32 -1.19
CA GLU A 81 17.96 3.67 -0.52
C GLU A 81 17.62 4.08 0.91
N ALA A 82 17.96 3.23 1.87
CA ALA A 82 17.63 3.43 3.27
C ALA A 82 18.51 4.48 3.97
N GLY A 83 19.10 5.41 3.22
CA GLY A 83 19.97 6.47 3.72
C GLY A 83 19.78 7.74 2.90
N ASN A 84 19.32 8.81 3.56
CA ASN A 84 19.03 10.14 3.01
C ASN A 84 17.74 10.28 2.19
N SER A 85 16.62 10.09 2.89
CA SER A 85 15.39 10.86 2.65
C SER A 85 15.61 12.34 2.99
N THR A 86 16.33 13.07 2.15
CA THR A 86 16.08 14.50 2.00
C THR A 86 15.42 14.68 0.65
N GLN A 87 14.14 15.06 0.70
CA GLN A 87 13.32 15.43 -0.45
C GLN A 87 14.12 16.40 -1.32
N ASN A 88 14.71 15.89 -2.40
CA ASN A 88 15.28 16.75 -3.42
C ASN A 88 14.25 16.85 -4.54
N PRO A 89 13.46 17.95 -4.62
CA PRO A 89 12.41 18.10 -5.62
C PRO A 89 12.94 18.07 -7.07
N SER A 90 14.25 18.16 -7.28
CA SER A 90 14.89 18.01 -8.60
C SER A 90 15.11 16.55 -9.06
N LYS A 91 14.89 15.55 -8.19
CA LYS A 91 15.17 14.12 -8.50
C LYS A 91 13.94 13.28 -8.85
N GLY A 92 12.76 13.88 -9.01
CA GLY A 92 11.51 13.16 -9.28
C GLY A 92 10.91 12.54 -8.02
N ILE A 93 9.76 11.88 -8.19
CA ILE A 93 9.03 11.27 -7.07
C ILE A 93 9.79 10.01 -6.61
N THR A 94 10.37 10.05 -5.41
CA THR A 94 11.00 8.87 -4.80
C THR A 94 9.94 7.81 -4.52
N PRO A 95 10.10 6.57 -5.00
CA PRO A 95 9.13 5.50 -4.76
C PRO A 95 9.18 5.05 -3.29
N TRP A 96 8.03 5.10 -2.63
CA TRP A 96 7.83 4.62 -1.26
C TRP A 96 6.85 3.45 -1.22
N MET A 97 6.90 2.69 -0.13
CA MET A 97 5.90 1.70 0.20
C MET A 97 5.62 1.77 1.70
N ASP A 98 4.43 2.22 2.06
CA ASP A 98 3.93 2.26 3.42
C ASP A 98 3.29 0.92 3.76
N ILE A 99 3.82 0.30 4.81
CA ILE A 99 3.38 -0.98 5.36
C ILE A 99 2.68 -0.71 6.68
N TYR A 100 1.39 -1.02 6.69
CA TYR A 100 0.49 -0.79 7.81
C TYR A 100 0.20 -2.11 8.54
N SER A 101 0.29 -2.06 9.86
CA SER A 101 -0.19 -3.13 10.75
C SER A 101 -1.69 -2.96 11.03
N TRP A 102 -2.29 -3.93 11.72
CA TRP A 102 -3.66 -3.79 12.21
C TRP A 102 -3.79 -2.61 13.18
N ALA A 103 -2.78 -2.36 14.02
CA ALA A 103 -2.79 -1.25 14.95
C ALA A 103 -2.87 0.11 14.26
N ASP A 104 -2.33 0.22 13.03
CA ASP A 104 -2.35 1.45 12.24
C ASP A 104 -3.70 1.71 11.59
N ILE A 105 -4.39 0.65 11.11
CA ILE A 105 -5.60 0.81 10.31
C ILE A 105 -6.90 0.53 11.06
N LYS A 106 -6.87 -0.07 12.25
CA LYS A 106 -8.08 -0.50 12.97
C LYS A 106 -9.09 0.64 13.20
N ASP A 107 -8.61 1.85 13.44
CA ASP A 107 -9.48 3.01 13.71
C ASP A 107 -10.15 3.50 12.41
N GLU A 108 -9.48 3.34 11.27
CA GLU A 108 -9.99 3.70 9.94
C GLU A 108 -10.84 2.60 9.30
N ALA A 109 -10.52 1.33 9.59
CA ALA A 109 -11.30 0.17 9.21
C ALA A 109 -12.66 0.13 9.94
N GLY A 110 -12.75 0.77 11.10
CA GLY A 110 -13.90 0.67 11.98
C GLY A 110 -14.06 -0.75 12.56
N GLU A 111 -15.28 -1.10 12.98
CA GLU A 111 -15.56 -2.42 13.58
C GLU A 111 -15.57 -3.58 12.57
N ASP A 112 -15.46 -3.33 11.27
CA ASP A 112 -15.67 -4.35 10.23
C ASP A 112 -14.34 -4.97 9.75
N GLU A 113 -13.64 -5.63 10.68
CA GLU A 113 -12.46 -6.49 10.40
C GLU A 113 -12.73 -7.51 9.26
N LYS A 114 -14.00 -7.76 8.97
CA LYS A 114 -14.47 -8.60 7.86
C LYS A 114 -13.90 -8.21 6.50
N TRP A 115 -13.55 -6.94 6.29
CA TRP A 115 -12.96 -6.52 5.02
C TRP A 115 -11.59 -7.16 4.76
N TYR A 116 -10.86 -7.47 5.82
CA TYR A 116 -9.49 -7.98 5.78
C TYR A 116 -9.46 -9.51 5.92
N GLN A 117 -10.48 -10.19 5.39
CA GLN A 117 -10.51 -11.65 5.32
C GLN A 117 -9.81 -12.14 4.05
N ARG A 118 -8.79 -12.99 4.23
CA ARG A 118 -7.99 -13.54 3.15
C ARG A 118 -8.87 -14.17 2.06
N GLY A 119 -8.58 -13.82 0.81
CA GLY A 119 -9.20 -14.44 -0.37
C GLY A 119 -10.60 -13.91 -0.74
N GLN A 120 -11.12 -12.90 -0.03
CA GLN A 120 -12.46 -12.38 -0.30
C GLN A 120 -12.51 -11.21 -1.29
N GLY A 121 -11.39 -10.55 -1.57
CA GLY A 121 -11.32 -9.39 -2.47
C GLY A 121 -10.01 -9.34 -3.26
N HIS A 122 -10.09 -8.79 -4.46
CA HIS A 122 -8.93 -8.57 -5.31
C HIS A 122 -9.11 -7.33 -6.20
N VAL A 123 -7.99 -6.69 -6.54
CA VAL A 123 -7.90 -5.70 -7.60
C VAL A 123 -6.88 -6.15 -8.65
N VAL A 124 -7.02 -5.65 -9.88
CA VAL A 124 -6.08 -5.94 -10.96
C VAL A 124 -5.15 -4.75 -11.14
N ILE A 125 -3.84 -4.97 -11.06
CA ILE A 125 -2.84 -3.95 -11.41
C ILE A 125 -1.92 -4.56 -12.46
N ARG A 126 -1.91 -3.98 -13.67
CA ARG A 126 -1.12 -4.45 -14.82
C ARG A 126 -1.25 -5.96 -15.08
N ASN A 127 -2.49 -6.44 -15.15
CA ASN A 127 -2.85 -7.85 -15.39
C ASN A 127 -2.43 -8.84 -14.29
N ARG A 128 -2.02 -8.38 -13.10
CA ARG A 128 -1.84 -9.21 -11.91
C ARG A 128 -2.95 -8.93 -10.90
N ASN A 129 -3.49 -10.01 -10.32
CA ASN A 129 -4.40 -9.91 -9.17
C ASN A 129 -3.61 -9.67 -7.89
N PHE A 130 -4.12 -8.76 -7.06
CA PHE A 130 -3.60 -8.49 -5.72
C PHE A 130 -4.72 -8.60 -4.70
N SER A 131 -4.47 -9.23 -3.57
CA SER A 131 -5.42 -9.28 -2.45
C SER A 131 -5.79 -7.87 -2.02
N ALA A 132 -7.08 -7.59 -1.86
CA ALA A 132 -7.60 -6.30 -1.44
C ALA A 132 -8.81 -6.47 -0.49
N PRO A 133 -9.18 -5.43 0.27
CA PRO A 133 -10.35 -5.48 1.12
C PRO A 133 -11.64 -5.83 0.34
N SER A 134 -12.58 -6.50 1.00
CA SER A 134 -13.84 -6.93 0.37
C SER A 134 -15.08 -6.54 1.18
N PRO A 135 -16.14 -5.99 0.54
CA PRO A 135 -16.21 -5.58 -0.87
C PRO A 135 -15.38 -4.32 -1.15
N ILE A 136 -14.57 -4.33 -2.22
CA ILE A 136 -13.63 -3.22 -2.53
C ILE A 136 -14.32 -1.86 -2.66
N ALA A 137 -15.50 -1.80 -3.27
CA ALA A 137 -16.26 -0.57 -3.42
C ALA A 137 -16.75 0.01 -2.08
N ALA A 138 -17.06 -0.84 -1.11
CA ALA A 138 -17.47 -0.41 0.22
C ALA A 138 -16.28 0.17 0.99
N TYR A 139 -15.14 -0.54 0.94
CA TYR A 139 -13.87 -0.06 1.50
C TYR A 139 -13.49 1.31 0.93
N LEU A 140 -13.42 1.46 -0.40
CA LEU A 140 -13.05 2.72 -1.05
C LEU A 140 -14.05 3.84 -0.76
N SER A 141 -15.34 3.52 -0.62
CA SER A 141 -16.35 4.51 -0.22
C SER A 141 -16.20 4.99 1.22
N GLN A 142 -15.69 4.16 2.13
CA GLN A 142 -15.41 4.59 3.51
C GLN A 142 -14.16 5.48 3.56
N VAL A 143 -13.09 5.07 2.87
CA VAL A 143 -11.81 5.78 2.87
C VAL A 143 -11.91 7.14 2.14
N TYR A 144 -12.49 7.16 0.96
CA TYR A 144 -12.46 8.34 0.07
C TYR A 144 -13.81 9.04 -0.10
N GLY A 145 -14.88 8.50 0.47
CA GLY A 145 -16.24 8.99 0.30
C GLY A 145 -16.95 8.37 -0.91
N ARG A 146 -18.26 8.63 -1.03
CA ARG A 146 -19.14 7.98 -2.04
C ARG A 146 -18.75 8.24 -3.49
N ASP A 147 -18.00 9.30 -3.76
CA ASP A 147 -17.56 9.69 -5.10
C ASP A 147 -16.11 9.29 -5.41
N TRP A 148 -15.53 8.36 -4.64
CA TRP A 148 -14.17 7.84 -4.83
C TRP A 148 -13.84 7.43 -6.27
N ALA A 149 -14.84 6.91 -6.99
CA ALA A 149 -14.70 6.46 -8.37
C ALA A 149 -14.52 7.61 -9.37
N THR A 150 -14.86 8.84 -8.99
CA THR A 150 -14.73 10.03 -9.84
C THR A 150 -13.42 10.75 -9.52
N PRO A 151 -12.46 10.83 -10.46
CA PRO A 151 -11.25 11.61 -10.26
C PRO A 151 -11.58 13.08 -9.99
N ARG A 152 -11.07 13.61 -8.87
CA ARG A 152 -11.25 15.01 -8.50
C ARG A 152 -10.05 15.83 -8.97
N ALA A 153 -10.29 16.78 -9.87
CA ALA A 153 -9.22 17.57 -10.50
C ALA A 153 -8.53 18.56 -9.53
N ASP A 154 -9.18 18.92 -8.42
CA ASP A 154 -8.68 19.81 -7.37
C ASP A 154 -7.75 19.10 -6.36
N ARG A 155 -7.63 17.77 -6.43
CA ARG A 155 -6.81 16.95 -5.52
C ARG A 155 -5.58 16.33 -6.16
N ALA A 156 -5.33 16.59 -7.45
CA ALA A 156 -4.03 16.29 -8.03
C ALA A 156 -3.05 17.36 -7.55
N PRO A 157 -2.02 17.04 -6.74
CA PRO A 157 -1.16 18.04 -6.09
C PRO A 157 -0.27 18.86 -7.05
N TRP A 158 -0.48 18.76 -8.37
CA TRP A 158 0.38 19.34 -9.41
C TRP A 158 -0.40 19.97 -10.58
N ARG A 159 -1.51 20.67 -10.31
CA ARG A 159 -2.12 21.59 -11.28
C ARG A 159 -2.24 22.99 -10.71
#